data_AF-A0AAX6FNF9-F1
#
_entry.id   AF-A0AAX6FNF9-F1
#
_cell.length_a   1.000
_cell.length_b   1.000
_cell.length_c   1.000
_cell.angle_alpha   90.00
_cell.angle_beta   90.00
_cell.angle_gamma   90.00
#
_symmetry.space_group_name_H-M   'P 1'
#
loop_
_entity.id
_entity.type
_entity.pdbx_description
1 polymer ?
#
loop_
_entity_poly.entity_id
_entity_poly.type
_entity_poly.pdbx_seq_one_letter_code
_entity_poly.pdbx_strand_id
1 'polypeptide(L)'
;MAWVLITIALVTLWVVSLYKIRSSCSASVPSNPRFLSDGDTRKKRNVLVVVAHPDDESMFFAPTILFLASEGHILHILCLSTGNADGKGNVRKEELYRACAVLKVPSQKVKILDHPNLQDGFGNPWDHQLIAKIVEEKIEMYSIDLLITFDKFGVSGHQNHRDVHHGIRMLLRENSKRDIEAWELVSTSILRKYSGPVDIWLSTCFLSCDKERTYSLMNKHPGVIYLAMAEHYSQWIWFRKLFVLFSSYTYMNSLRKINL
;
A
#
# COMPACT_ATOMS: atom_id res chain seq x y z
N MET A 1 -6.90 -39.59 8.20
CA MET A 1 -8.26 -39.02 8.18
C MET A 1 -8.31 -37.57 8.69
N ALA A 2 -7.82 -37.26 9.91
CA ALA A 2 -7.87 -35.90 10.47
C ALA A 2 -7.17 -34.82 9.60
N TRP A 3 -5.96 -35.08 9.10
CA TRP A 3 -5.23 -34.13 8.24
C TRP A 3 -5.94 -33.79 6.93
N VAL A 4 -6.65 -34.75 6.35
CA VAL A 4 -7.44 -34.54 5.14
C VAL A 4 -8.62 -33.61 5.43
N LEU A 5 -9.32 -33.84 6.55
CA LEU A 5 -10.43 -32.98 6.98
C LEU A 5 -9.96 -31.55 7.30
N ILE A 6 -8.83 -31.40 7.99
CA ILE A 6 -8.22 -30.09 8.27
C ILE A 6 -7.89 -29.36 6.97
N THR A 7 -7.27 -30.06 6.02
CA THR A 7 -6.89 -29.48 4.72
C THR A 7 -8.13 -29.03 3.95
N ILE A 8 -9.17 -29.87 3.87
CA ILE A 8 -10.44 -29.51 3.22
C ILE A 8 -11.07 -28.30 3.90
N ALA A 9 -11.08 -28.24 5.23
CA ALA A 9 -11.64 -27.11 5.96
C ALA A 9 -10.88 -25.80 5.68
N LEU A 10 -9.55 -25.82 5.66
CA LEU A 10 -8.72 -24.65 5.34
C LEU A 10 -8.93 -24.16 3.91
N VAL A 11 -8.95 -25.08 2.94
CA VAL A 11 -9.21 -24.74 1.52
C VAL A 11 -10.61 -24.17 1.36
N THR A 12 -11.61 -24.77 2.01
CA THR A 12 -12.99 -24.29 1.98
C THR A 12 -13.09 -22.88 2.57
N LEU A 13 -12.47 -22.64 3.73
CA LEU A 13 -12.43 -21.33 4.36
C LEU A 13 -11.77 -20.30 3.43
N TRP A 14 -10.67 -20.66 2.77
CA TRP A 14 -9.97 -19.79 1.83
C TRP A 14 -10.85 -19.42 0.63
N VAL A 15 -11.51 -20.41 0.00
CA VAL A 15 -12.41 -20.20 -1.14
C VAL A 15 -13.64 -19.38 -0.76
N VAL A 16 -14.26 -19.67 0.39
CA VAL A 16 -15.41 -18.90 0.91
C VAL A 16 -15.01 -17.45 1.20
N SER A 17 -13.81 -17.24 1.75
CA SER A 17 -13.28 -15.89 2.01
C SER A 17 -13.05 -15.12 0.71
N LEU A 18 -12.48 -15.77 -0.31
CA LEU A 18 -12.30 -15.17 -1.63
C LEU A 18 -13.65 -14.84 -2.29
N TYR A 19 -14.63 -15.73 -2.18
CA TYR A 19 -15.98 -15.49 -2.68
C TYR A 19 -16.62 -14.29 -1.97
N LYS A 20 -16.48 -14.18 -0.65
CA LYS A 20 -16.97 -13.03 0.13
C LYS A 20 -16.33 -11.72 -0.36
N ILE A 21 -15.03 -11.70 -0.61
CA ILE A 21 -14.34 -10.51 -1.12
C ILE A 21 -14.92 -10.08 -2.48
N ARG A 22 -15.10 -11.03 -3.40
CA ARG A 22 -15.60 -10.75 -4.76
C ARG A 22 -17.08 -10.37 -4.80
N SER A 23 -17.90 -10.98 -3.93
CA SER A 23 -19.35 -10.76 -3.88
C SER A 23 -19.77 -9.58 -3.00
N SER A 24 -18.87 -9.01 -2.20
CA SER A 24 -19.19 -7.87 -1.34
C SER A 24 -19.62 -6.66 -2.18
N CYS A 25 -20.79 -6.09 -1.85
CA CYS A 25 -21.29 -4.87 -2.50
C CYS A 25 -20.36 -3.69 -2.19
N SER A 26 -19.95 -3.53 -0.94
CA SER A 26 -18.95 -2.54 -0.53
C SER A 26 -17.54 -2.96 -0.95
N ALA A 27 -16.73 -1.99 -1.35
CA ALA A 27 -15.30 -2.18 -1.56
C ALA A 27 -14.46 -1.89 -0.30
N SER A 28 -15.11 -1.55 0.82
CA SER A 28 -14.44 -1.26 2.09
C SER A 28 -15.24 -1.69 3.32
N VAL A 29 -14.55 -1.85 4.44
CA VAL A 29 -15.13 -2.11 5.76
C VAL A 29 -14.56 -1.08 6.75
N PRO A 30 -15.40 -0.29 7.44
CA PRO A 30 -16.87 -0.21 7.32
C PRO A 30 -17.34 0.33 5.96
N SER A 31 -18.56 -0.05 5.55
CA SER A 31 -19.11 0.16 4.19
C SER A 31 -19.26 1.62 3.75
N ASN A 32 -19.23 2.56 4.70
CA ASN A 32 -19.18 4.00 4.41
C ASN A 32 -17.84 4.52 4.92
N PRO A 33 -16.77 4.41 4.12
CA PRO A 33 -15.49 4.89 4.53
C PRO A 33 -15.56 6.42 4.46
N ARG A 34 -15.76 7.08 5.62
CA ARG A 34 -15.53 8.54 5.73
C ARG A 34 -14.11 8.94 5.30
N PHE A 35 -13.23 7.96 5.06
CA PHE A 35 -11.95 7.98 4.34
C PHE A 35 -11.83 9.04 3.23
N LEU A 36 -12.93 9.53 2.64
CA LEU A 36 -12.94 10.59 1.63
C LEU A 36 -14.18 11.53 1.67
N SER A 37 -15.03 11.47 2.70
CA SER A 37 -16.31 12.22 2.75
C SER A 37 -16.27 13.28 3.84
N ASP A 38 -15.94 14.49 3.46
CA ASP A 38 -16.15 15.68 4.28
C ASP A 38 -17.45 16.36 3.84
N GLY A 39 -18.59 15.76 4.22
CA GLY A 39 -19.92 16.40 4.27
C GLY A 39 -20.58 16.89 2.99
N ASP A 40 -19.84 17.23 1.93
CA ASP A 40 -20.36 18.00 0.80
C ASP A 40 -19.62 17.66 -0.49
N THR A 41 -20.29 16.90 -1.37
CA THR A 41 -19.87 16.47 -2.71
C THR A 41 -18.62 15.55 -2.80
N ARG A 42 -18.70 14.56 -3.70
CA ARG A 42 -17.66 13.58 -4.03
C ARG A 42 -16.51 14.27 -4.78
N LYS A 43 -15.76 15.16 -4.11
CA LYS A 43 -14.68 15.94 -4.70
C LYS A 43 -13.52 15.01 -5.04
N LYS A 44 -13.10 15.01 -6.30
CA LYS A 44 -11.89 14.30 -6.72
C LYS A 44 -10.70 14.93 -6.01
N ARG A 45 -9.93 14.10 -5.32
CA ARG A 45 -8.72 14.49 -4.57
C ARG A 45 -7.47 14.04 -5.30
N ASN A 46 -6.41 14.83 -5.18
CA ASN A 46 -5.06 14.43 -5.56
C ASN A 46 -4.45 13.63 -4.40
N VAL A 47 -4.14 12.36 -4.65
CA VAL A 47 -3.60 11.44 -3.64
C VAL A 47 -2.16 11.09 -3.99
N LEU A 48 -1.25 11.26 -3.05
CA LEU A 48 0.14 10.84 -3.18
C LEU A 48 0.38 9.57 -2.36
N VAL A 49 0.78 8.50 -3.03
CA VAL A 49 1.28 7.27 -2.38
C VAL A 49 2.80 7.31 -2.40
N VAL A 50 3.42 7.33 -1.22
CA VAL A 50 4.89 7.35 -1.07
C VAL A 50 5.37 5.96 -0.69
N VAL A 51 6.20 5.37 -1.56
CA VAL A 51 6.80 4.05 -1.41
C VAL A 51 8.33 4.14 -1.42
N ALA A 52 9.01 3.11 -0.90
CA ALA A 52 10.46 3.13 -0.80
C ALA A 52 11.12 2.56 -2.06
N HIS A 53 10.57 1.47 -2.59
CA HIS A 53 11.19 0.67 -3.64
C HIS A 53 10.22 0.34 -4.79
N PRO A 54 10.75 0.04 -5.99
CA PRO A 54 9.98 -0.57 -7.06
C PRO A 54 9.52 -1.97 -6.66
N ASP A 55 8.20 -2.20 -6.62
CA ASP A 55 7.45 -3.42 -6.23
C ASP A 55 6.50 -3.18 -5.04
N ASP A 56 6.81 -2.22 -4.16
CA ASP A 56 5.99 -1.87 -3.01
C ASP A 56 4.55 -1.51 -3.39
N GLU A 57 4.37 -0.80 -4.51
CA GLU A 57 3.07 -0.38 -5.00
C GLU A 57 2.19 -1.59 -5.35
N SER A 58 2.81 -2.66 -5.84
CA SER A 58 2.15 -3.87 -6.26
C SER A 58 1.99 -4.87 -5.10
N MET A 59 3.01 -5.01 -4.25
CA MET A 59 2.99 -5.95 -3.13
C MET A 59 2.11 -5.48 -1.98
N PHE A 60 2.11 -4.19 -1.67
CA PHE A 60 1.55 -3.68 -0.42
C PHE A 60 0.38 -2.74 -0.64
N PHE A 61 0.44 -1.86 -1.64
CA PHE A 61 -0.54 -0.78 -1.81
C PHE A 61 -1.57 -1.01 -2.92
N ALA A 62 -1.47 -2.10 -3.67
CA ALA A 62 -2.32 -2.30 -4.85
C ALA A 62 -3.83 -2.27 -4.55
N PRO A 63 -4.36 -2.88 -3.46
CA PRO A 63 -5.76 -2.69 -3.09
C PRO A 63 -6.14 -1.22 -2.88
N THR A 64 -5.31 -0.45 -2.17
CA THR A 64 -5.51 0.99 -1.97
C THR A 64 -5.52 1.76 -3.29
N ILE A 65 -4.53 1.51 -4.15
CA ILE A 65 -4.39 2.18 -5.45
C ILE A 65 -5.60 1.89 -6.34
N LEU A 66 -6.01 0.62 -6.46
CA LEU A 66 -7.14 0.22 -7.29
C LEU A 66 -8.46 0.80 -6.77
N PHE A 67 -8.66 0.81 -5.44
CA PHE A 67 -9.84 1.41 -4.82
C PHE A 67 -9.93 2.90 -5.14
N LEU A 68 -8.87 3.66 -4.90
CA LEU A 68 -8.83 5.11 -5.15
C LEU A 68 -8.98 5.45 -6.64
N ALA A 69 -8.38 4.65 -7.53
CA ALA A 69 -8.55 4.80 -8.97
C ALA A 69 -10.02 4.57 -9.37
N SER A 70 -10.69 3.57 -8.79
CA SER A 70 -12.10 3.27 -9.06
C SER A 70 -13.08 4.34 -8.57
N GLU A 71 -12.74 5.03 -7.48
CA GLU A 71 -13.48 6.18 -6.96
C GLU A 71 -13.19 7.49 -7.73
N GLY A 72 -12.27 7.45 -8.70
CA GLY A 72 -11.97 8.56 -9.61
C GLY A 72 -11.01 9.61 -9.04
N HIS A 73 -10.23 9.27 -8.01
CA HIS A 73 -9.16 10.12 -7.49
C HIS A 73 -7.99 10.21 -8.46
N ILE A 74 -7.23 11.30 -8.35
CA ILE A 74 -6.02 11.51 -9.15
C ILE A 74 -4.85 10.97 -8.34
N LEU A 75 -4.34 9.80 -8.74
CA LEU A 75 -3.25 9.14 -8.06
C LEU A 75 -1.89 9.64 -8.56
N HIS A 76 -0.98 9.87 -7.62
CA HIS A 76 0.44 10.11 -7.82
C HIS A 76 1.23 9.08 -7.02
N ILE A 77 2.25 8.49 -7.63
CA ILE A 77 3.17 7.55 -6.95
C ILE A 77 4.54 8.22 -6.87
N LEU A 78 5.09 8.29 -5.66
CA LEU A 78 6.47 8.70 -5.42
C LEU A 78 7.25 7.52 -4.85
N CYS A 79 8.19 6.99 -5.62
CA CYS A 79 9.13 5.97 -5.18
C CYS A 79 10.47 6.63 -4.85
N LEU A 80 10.92 6.50 -3.61
CA LEU A 80 12.07 7.24 -3.08
C LEU A 80 13.44 6.69 -3.49
N SER A 81 13.49 5.47 -4.03
CA SER A 81 14.71 4.87 -4.55
C SER A 81 14.44 4.11 -5.85
N THR A 82 15.51 3.78 -6.59
CA THR A 82 15.43 2.90 -7.76
C THR A 82 15.47 1.41 -7.38
N GLY A 83 15.58 1.06 -6.09
CA GLY A 83 15.76 -0.33 -5.66
C GLY A 83 17.06 -0.93 -6.17
N ASN A 84 18.16 -0.17 -6.19
CA ASN A 84 19.39 -0.56 -6.88
C ASN A 84 20.36 -1.43 -6.04
N ALA A 85 19.91 -2.03 -4.92
CA ALA A 85 20.79 -2.84 -4.07
C ALA A 85 21.47 -4.00 -4.83
N ASP A 86 20.79 -4.56 -5.83
CA ASP A 86 21.29 -5.64 -6.70
C ASP A 86 21.91 -5.14 -8.02
N GLY A 87 22.13 -3.83 -8.19
CA GLY A 87 22.61 -3.24 -9.44
C GLY A 87 21.57 -3.21 -10.59
N LYS A 88 20.28 -3.40 -10.27
CA LYS A 88 19.17 -3.50 -11.24
C LYS A 88 18.25 -2.28 -11.30
N GLY A 89 18.66 -1.14 -10.74
CA GLY A 89 17.80 0.04 -10.58
C GLY A 89 17.19 0.57 -11.87
N ASN A 90 17.96 0.61 -12.97
CA ASN A 90 17.45 1.02 -14.28
C ASN A 90 16.35 0.10 -14.80
N VAL A 91 16.50 -1.22 -14.59
CA VAL A 91 15.48 -2.21 -14.97
C VAL A 91 14.23 -2.03 -14.11
N ARG A 92 14.40 -1.98 -12.79
CA ARG A 92 13.31 -1.85 -11.82
C ARG A 92 12.50 -0.57 -11.99
N LYS A 93 13.13 0.50 -12.48
CA LYS A 93 12.44 1.74 -12.85
C LYS A 93 11.39 1.52 -13.94
N GLU A 94 11.76 0.84 -15.02
CA GLU A 94 10.85 0.53 -16.13
C GLU A 94 9.80 -0.52 -15.76
N GLU A 95 10.15 -1.44 -14.85
CA GLU A 95 9.19 -2.38 -14.25
C GLU A 95 8.10 -1.65 -13.47
N LEU A 96 8.47 -0.69 -12.60
CA LEU A 96 7.53 0.11 -11.83
C LEU A 96 6.57 0.90 -12.72
N TYR A 97 7.06 1.52 -13.80
CA TYR A 97 6.17 2.23 -14.74
C TYR A 97 5.12 1.30 -15.36
N ARG A 98 5.50 0.09 -15.76
CA ARG A 98 4.57 -0.90 -16.34
C ARG A 98 3.60 -1.45 -15.29
N ALA A 99 4.08 -1.75 -14.08
CA ALA A 99 3.24 -2.20 -12.98
C ALA A 99 2.19 -1.13 -12.60
N CYS A 100 2.59 0.14 -12.49
CA CYS A 100 1.67 1.25 -12.28
C CYS A 100 0.61 1.38 -13.39
N ALA A 101 0.97 1.14 -14.65
CA ALA A 101 0.01 1.15 -15.76
C ALA A 101 -1.05 0.03 -15.60
N VAL A 102 -0.65 -1.16 -15.15
CA VAL A 102 -1.58 -2.25 -14.79
C VAL A 102 -2.53 -1.81 -13.66
N LEU A 103 -2.00 -1.10 -12.67
CA LEU A 103 -2.75 -0.52 -11.54
C LEU A 103 -3.52 0.76 -11.88
N LYS A 104 -3.65 1.11 -13.17
CA LYS A 104 -4.40 2.28 -13.67
C LYS A 104 -3.82 3.63 -13.27
N VAL A 105 -2.52 3.70 -12.98
CA VAL A 105 -1.80 4.96 -12.75
C VAL A 105 -0.98 5.33 -14.00
N PRO A 106 -1.23 6.48 -14.64
CA PRO A 106 -0.45 6.94 -15.78
C PRO A 106 1.03 7.19 -15.42
N SER A 107 1.95 6.90 -16.33
CA SER A 107 3.40 7.07 -16.09
C SER A 107 3.80 8.50 -15.75
N GLN A 108 3.07 9.51 -16.25
CA GLN A 108 3.30 10.93 -15.92
C GLN A 108 3.03 11.26 -14.45
N LYS A 109 2.27 10.40 -13.76
CA LYS A 109 1.93 10.52 -12.34
C LYS A 109 2.84 9.66 -11.44
N VAL A 110 3.82 8.97 -12.02
CA VAL A 110 4.78 8.14 -11.31
C VAL A 110 6.15 8.82 -11.34
N LYS A 111 6.68 9.14 -10.17
CA LYS A 111 8.02 9.70 -10.01
C LYS A 111 8.90 8.74 -9.21
N ILE A 112 10.05 8.42 -9.77
CA ILE A 112 11.05 7.54 -9.17
C ILE A 112 12.31 8.37 -8.96
N LEU A 113 12.86 8.32 -7.75
CA LEU A 113 14.05 9.07 -7.37
C LEU A 113 15.29 8.17 -7.40
N ASP A 114 16.40 8.77 -7.77
CA ASP A 114 17.73 8.19 -7.64
C ASP A 114 18.60 9.20 -6.88
N HIS A 115 18.40 9.26 -5.57
CA HIS A 115 19.07 10.21 -4.69
C HIS A 115 20.23 9.52 -3.97
N PRO A 116 21.45 10.08 -3.94
CA PRO A 116 22.62 9.41 -3.35
C PRO A 116 22.46 9.06 -1.86
N ASN A 117 21.64 9.83 -1.13
CA ASN A 117 21.35 9.59 0.29
C ASN A 117 20.11 8.70 0.54
N LEU A 118 19.38 8.27 -0.49
CA LEU A 118 18.18 7.42 -0.39
C LEU A 118 18.37 6.11 -1.17
N GLN A 119 19.55 5.49 -1.02
CA GLN A 119 19.87 4.25 -1.72
C GLN A 119 19.25 3.05 -1.00
N ASP A 120 18.82 2.07 -1.78
CA ASP A 120 18.23 0.83 -1.28
C ASP A 120 19.24 0.00 -0.47
N GLY A 121 18.76 -0.69 0.56
CA GLY A 121 19.54 -1.57 1.43
C GLY A 121 19.24 -1.41 2.92
N PHE A 122 19.92 -2.22 3.72
CA PHE A 122 19.86 -2.16 5.20
C PHE A 122 21.02 -1.38 5.81
N GLY A 123 21.99 -0.96 4.99
CA GLY A 123 23.29 -0.47 5.47
C GLY A 123 23.26 0.94 6.05
N ASN A 124 22.35 1.81 5.61
CA ASN A 124 22.30 3.21 6.03
C ASN A 124 20.84 3.66 6.22
N PRO A 125 20.48 4.24 7.38
CA PRO A 125 19.17 4.86 7.56
C PRO A 125 19.04 6.07 6.62
N TRP A 126 17.84 6.27 6.08
CA TRP A 126 17.55 7.43 5.26
C TRP A 126 17.27 8.66 6.15
N ASP A 127 17.75 9.82 5.71
CA ASP A 127 17.53 11.08 6.42
C ASP A 127 16.05 11.51 6.34
N HIS A 128 15.39 11.55 7.50
CA HIS A 128 13.98 11.92 7.63
C HIS A 128 13.71 13.36 7.19
N GLN A 129 14.68 14.27 7.37
CA GLN A 129 14.56 15.67 6.94
C GLN A 129 14.62 15.82 5.43
N LEU A 130 15.51 15.08 4.79
CA LEU A 130 15.53 15.00 3.34
C LEU A 130 14.22 14.44 2.78
N ILE A 131 13.69 13.35 3.36
CA ILE A 131 12.40 12.77 2.93
C ILE A 131 11.27 13.79 3.09
N ALA A 132 11.17 14.45 4.24
CA ALA A 132 10.15 15.45 4.52
C ALA A 132 10.17 16.56 3.46
N LYS A 133 11.35 17.14 3.18
CA LYS A 133 11.52 18.19 2.18
C LYS A 133 11.12 17.73 0.78
N ILE A 134 11.59 16.55 0.35
CA ILE A 134 11.26 16.00 -0.98
C ILE A 134 9.75 15.81 -1.13
N VAL A 135 9.10 15.27 -0.12
CA VAL A 135 7.65 15.00 -0.16
C VAL A 135 6.87 16.31 -0.12
N GLU A 136 7.30 17.29 0.68
CA GLU A 136 6.71 18.64 0.70
C GLU A 136 6.72 19.28 -0.70
N GLU A 137 7.87 19.26 -1.37
CA GLU A 137 8.00 19.79 -2.74
C GLU A 137 7.01 19.10 -3.70
N LYS A 138 6.75 17.79 -3.54
CA LYS A 138 5.78 17.07 -4.38
C LYS A 138 4.33 17.37 -4.01
N ILE A 139 4.06 17.59 -2.73
CA ILE A 139 2.73 18.00 -2.26
C ILE A 139 2.34 19.34 -2.88
N GLU A 140 3.25 20.32 -2.88
CA GLU A 140 3.02 21.62 -3.49
C GLU A 140 2.88 21.52 -5.02
N MET A 141 3.83 20.84 -5.67
CA MET A 141 3.87 20.70 -7.12
C MET A 141 2.62 20.04 -7.70
N TYR A 142 2.02 19.09 -6.98
CA TYR A 142 0.87 18.33 -7.44
C TYR A 142 -0.45 18.71 -6.75
N SER A 143 -0.43 19.71 -5.86
CA SER A 143 -1.59 20.12 -5.05
C SER A 143 -2.26 18.93 -4.36
N ILE A 144 -1.46 18.16 -3.62
CA ILE A 144 -1.89 16.92 -2.97
C ILE A 144 -2.81 17.22 -1.78
N ASP A 145 -3.97 16.56 -1.75
CA ASP A 145 -4.94 16.67 -0.66
C ASP A 145 -4.81 15.52 0.36
N LEU A 146 -4.26 14.38 -0.08
CA LEU A 146 -4.20 13.14 0.70
C LEU A 146 -2.86 12.43 0.49
N LEU A 147 -2.20 12.06 1.58
CA LEU A 147 -0.94 11.32 1.59
C LEU A 147 -1.15 9.91 2.14
N ILE A 148 -0.56 8.90 1.49
CA ILE A 148 -0.59 7.51 1.95
C ILE A 148 0.84 6.94 1.96
N THR A 149 1.24 6.31 3.06
CA THR A 149 2.55 5.65 3.15
C THR A 149 2.55 4.48 4.14
N PHE A 150 3.73 4.00 4.53
CA PHE A 150 3.93 2.94 5.53
C PHE A 150 3.63 3.42 6.95
N ASP A 151 3.30 2.47 7.83
CA ASP A 151 3.29 2.71 9.28
C ASP A 151 4.69 2.58 9.90
N LYS A 152 4.78 2.80 11.21
CA LYS A 152 6.02 2.73 12.00
C LYS A 152 6.80 1.41 11.88
N PHE A 153 6.13 0.31 11.51
CA PHE A 153 6.77 -0.99 11.39
C PHE A 153 7.23 -1.27 9.96
N GLY A 154 6.63 -0.64 8.94
CA GLY A 154 7.09 -0.75 7.56
C GLY A 154 6.80 -2.10 6.92
N VAL A 155 5.63 -2.68 7.20
CA VAL A 155 5.12 -3.98 6.75
C VAL A 155 5.94 -5.19 7.21
N SER A 156 7.21 -5.27 6.83
CA SER A 156 8.14 -6.35 7.14
C SER A 156 9.27 -5.95 8.09
N GLY A 157 9.30 -4.70 8.55
CA GLY A 157 10.41 -4.20 9.38
C GLY A 157 11.57 -3.60 8.57
N HIS A 158 11.41 -3.44 7.24
CA HIS A 158 12.48 -2.88 6.40
C HIS A 158 12.82 -1.45 6.82
N GLN A 159 14.11 -1.16 7.00
CA GLN A 159 14.58 0.15 7.52
C GLN A 159 14.08 1.31 6.66
N ASN A 160 14.25 1.25 5.34
CA ASN A 160 13.78 2.29 4.42
C ASN A 160 12.28 2.59 4.55
N HIS A 161 11.41 1.57 4.73
CA HIS A 161 9.97 1.78 4.90
C HIS A 161 9.67 2.56 6.19
N ARG A 162 10.40 2.24 7.27
CA ARG A 162 10.31 2.92 8.56
C ARG A 162 10.81 4.36 8.43
N ASP A 163 11.88 4.59 7.68
CA ASP A 163 12.40 5.94 7.44
C ASP A 163 11.43 6.78 6.61
N VAL A 164 10.73 6.19 5.62
CA VAL A 164 9.63 6.87 4.92
C VAL A 164 8.55 7.31 5.92
N HIS A 165 8.09 6.39 6.78
CA HIS A 165 7.10 6.71 7.81
C HIS A 165 7.55 7.88 8.71
N HIS A 166 8.79 7.84 9.19
CA HIS A 166 9.33 8.88 10.07
C HIS A 166 9.50 10.22 9.36
N GLY A 167 9.97 10.23 8.11
CA GLY A 167 10.03 11.45 7.28
C GLY A 167 8.65 12.09 7.07
N ILE A 168 7.62 11.27 6.79
CA ILE A 168 6.24 11.76 6.67
C ILE A 168 5.72 12.32 8.00
N ARG A 169 5.95 11.64 9.13
CA ARG A 169 5.54 12.18 10.44
C ARG A 169 6.23 13.49 10.77
N MET A 170 7.49 13.62 10.41
CA MET A 170 8.26 14.85 10.63
C MET A 170 7.68 16.00 9.80
N LEU A 171 7.44 15.76 8.50
CA LEU A 171 6.77 16.70 7.60
C LEU A 171 5.45 17.21 8.18
N LEU A 172 4.58 16.30 8.65
CA LEU A 172 3.27 16.65 9.18
C LEU A 172 3.37 17.49 10.46
N ARG A 173 4.38 17.27 11.31
CA ARG A 173 4.63 18.10 12.51
C ARG A 173 5.09 19.50 12.18
N GLU A 174 6.03 19.62 11.24
CA GLU A 174 6.56 20.90 10.78
C GLU A 174 5.50 21.72 10.05
N ASN A 175 4.63 21.06 9.28
CA ASN A 175 3.56 21.66 8.50
C ASN A 175 2.17 21.58 9.13
N SER A 176 2.08 21.70 10.46
CA SER A 176 0.81 21.71 11.21
C SER A 176 -0.25 22.73 10.73
N LYS A 177 0.16 23.73 9.93
CA LYS A 177 -0.72 24.74 9.33
C LYS A 177 -1.38 24.31 8.01
N ARG A 178 -0.87 23.28 7.34
CA ARG A 178 -1.45 22.75 6.09
C ARG A 178 -2.46 21.68 6.41
N ASP A 179 -3.65 21.80 5.83
CA ASP A 179 -4.71 20.79 5.94
C ASP A 179 -4.45 19.64 4.95
N ILE A 180 -3.40 18.86 5.21
CA ILE A 180 -3.08 17.66 4.44
C ILE A 180 -3.50 16.46 5.28
N GLU A 181 -4.40 15.66 4.74
CA GLU A 181 -4.77 14.41 5.37
C GLU A 181 -3.73 13.34 5.06
N ALA A 182 -3.31 12.57 6.07
CA ALA A 182 -2.31 11.52 5.90
C ALA A 182 -2.77 10.20 6.52
N TRP A 183 -2.49 9.10 5.81
CA TRP A 183 -2.83 7.74 6.20
C TRP A 183 -1.63 6.82 6.07
N GLU A 184 -1.60 5.79 6.92
CA GLU A 184 -0.57 4.78 6.93
C GLU A 184 -1.16 3.37 6.73
N LEU A 185 -0.44 2.54 5.98
CA LEU A 185 -0.73 1.13 5.81
C LEU A 185 -0.38 0.36 7.08
N VAL A 186 -1.39 -0.24 7.71
CA VAL A 186 -1.24 -0.98 8.95
C VAL A 186 -0.45 -2.27 8.72
N SER A 187 0.65 -2.42 9.44
CA SER A 187 1.44 -3.64 9.49
C SER A 187 0.71 -4.73 10.27
N THR A 188 0.62 -5.93 9.70
CA THR A 188 -0.02 -7.10 10.33
C THR A 188 1.01 -8.09 10.86
N SER A 189 0.63 -8.89 11.85
CA SER A 189 1.45 -10.01 12.33
C SER A 189 1.71 -11.02 11.21
N ILE A 190 2.79 -11.80 11.29
CA ILE A 190 3.16 -12.77 10.25
C ILE A 190 2.01 -13.75 9.95
N LEU A 191 1.30 -14.23 10.98
CA LEU A 191 0.16 -15.14 10.82
C LEU A 191 -0.98 -14.48 10.02
N ARG A 192 -1.31 -13.23 10.35
CA ARG A 192 -2.35 -12.48 9.64
C ARG A 192 -1.91 -12.13 8.22
N LYS A 193 -0.66 -11.71 8.05
CA LYS A 193 -0.04 -11.38 6.76
C LYS A 193 -0.13 -12.54 5.77
N TYR A 194 0.03 -13.78 6.20
CA TYR A 194 -0.04 -14.97 5.31
C TYR A 194 -1.36 -15.74 5.41
N SER A 195 -2.42 -15.11 5.92
CA SER A 195 -3.77 -15.70 5.96
C SER A 195 -4.54 -15.54 4.63
N GLY A 196 -3.97 -14.82 3.66
CA GLY A 196 -4.57 -14.56 2.35
C GLY A 196 -5.94 -13.89 2.45
N PRO A 197 -6.98 -14.39 1.74
CA PRO A 197 -8.31 -13.80 1.76
C PRO A 197 -9.03 -14.01 3.10
N VAL A 198 -8.58 -14.93 3.95
CA VAL A 198 -9.20 -15.19 5.27
C VAL A 198 -9.13 -13.95 6.17
N ASP A 199 -8.20 -13.04 5.91
CA ASP A 199 -8.05 -11.79 6.64
C ASP A 199 -9.32 -10.91 6.65
N ILE A 200 -10.23 -11.09 5.68
CA ILE A 200 -11.52 -10.38 5.68
C ILE A 200 -12.32 -10.61 6.97
N TRP A 201 -12.29 -11.82 7.52
CA TRP A 201 -13.01 -12.16 8.75
C TRP A 201 -12.34 -11.52 9.95
N LEU A 202 -11.01 -11.62 10.03
CA LEU A 202 -10.21 -10.98 11.07
C LEU A 202 -10.44 -9.47 11.08
N SER A 203 -10.35 -8.83 9.92
CA SER A 203 -10.51 -7.38 9.80
C SER A 203 -11.91 -6.91 10.16
N THR A 204 -12.95 -7.68 9.78
CA THR A 204 -14.32 -7.39 10.22
C THR A 204 -14.46 -7.49 11.74
N CYS A 205 -13.85 -8.51 12.37
CA CYS A 205 -13.89 -8.68 13.82
C CYS A 205 -13.08 -7.61 14.57
N PHE A 206 -11.88 -7.28 14.09
CA PHE A 206 -11.01 -6.28 14.73
C PHE A 206 -11.60 -4.87 14.65
N LEU A 207 -12.28 -4.51 13.56
CA LEU A 207 -12.96 -3.21 13.43
C LEU A 207 -14.06 -3.02 14.48
N SER A 208 -14.68 -4.10 14.97
CA SER A 208 -15.65 -4.02 16.07
C SER A 208 -15.02 -3.71 17.43
N CYS A 209 -13.71 -3.94 17.58
CA CYS A 209 -12.97 -3.73 18.82
C CYS A 209 -12.00 -2.53 18.75
N ASP A 210 -11.76 -1.98 17.56
CA ASP A 210 -10.79 -0.91 17.36
C ASP A 210 -11.39 0.45 17.75
N LYS A 211 -10.70 1.15 18.65
CA LYS A 211 -11.03 2.53 19.02
C LYS A 211 -10.45 3.52 18.02
N GLU A 212 -9.39 3.13 17.30
CA GLU A 212 -8.81 3.92 16.22
C GLU A 212 -9.60 3.67 14.93
N ARG A 213 -9.86 4.72 14.15
CA ARG A 213 -10.64 4.61 12.90
C ARG A 213 -9.76 3.98 11.80
N THR A 214 -9.63 2.66 11.84
CA THR A 214 -9.03 1.88 10.76
C THR A 214 -10.06 1.64 9.65
N TYR A 215 -9.66 1.73 8.38
CA TYR A 215 -10.49 1.39 7.22
C TYR A 215 -9.83 0.28 6.43
N SER A 216 -10.58 -0.77 6.13
CA SER A 216 -10.07 -1.90 5.34
C SER A 216 -10.62 -1.84 3.92
N LEU A 217 -9.75 -1.62 2.95
CA LEU A 217 -10.05 -1.54 1.52
C LEU A 217 -9.87 -2.91 0.89
N MET A 218 -10.95 -3.45 0.34
CA MET A 218 -11.01 -4.80 -0.22
C MET A 218 -10.69 -4.77 -1.71
N ASN A 219 -9.83 -5.68 -2.13
CA ASN A 219 -9.52 -5.86 -3.53
C ASN A 219 -10.37 -6.97 -4.16
N LYS A 220 -11.34 -6.57 -4.99
CA LYS A 220 -12.21 -7.48 -5.73
C LYS A 220 -11.50 -8.19 -6.89
N HIS A 221 -10.32 -7.72 -7.30
CA HIS A 221 -9.57 -8.21 -8.46
C HIS A 221 -8.14 -8.64 -8.12
N PRO A 222 -7.92 -9.69 -7.30
CA PRO A 222 -6.58 -10.16 -6.92
C PRO A 222 -5.68 -10.55 -8.10
N GLY A 223 -6.26 -10.97 -9.22
CA GLY A 223 -5.50 -11.23 -10.45
C GLY A 223 -4.76 -10.01 -10.99
N VAL A 224 -5.24 -8.78 -10.75
CA VAL A 224 -4.57 -7.55 -11.19
C VAL A 224 -3.25 -7.35 -10.46
N ILE A 225 -3.15 -7.73 -9.17
CA ILE A 225 -1.91 -7.67 -8.41
C ILE A 225 -0.90 -8.68 -8.92
N TYR A 226 -1.36 -9.88 -9.28
CA TYR A 226 -0.50 -10.87 -9.89
C TYR A 226 0.09 -10.36 -11.22
N LEU A 227 -0.74 -9.71 -12.05
CA LEU A 227 -0.27 -9.09 -13.30
C LEU A 227 0.69 -7.92 -13.04
N ALA A 228 0.38 -7.04 -12.08
CA ALA A 228 1.24 -5.91 -11.73
C ALA A 228 2.60 -6.38 -11.19
N MET A 229 2.61 -7.39 -10.30
CA MET A 229 3.86 -8.00 -9.82
C MET A 229 4.61 -8.79 -10.90
N ALA A 230 3.93 -9.32 -11.90
CA ALA A 230 4.60 -9.99 -13.02
C ALA A 230 5.36 -9.01 -13.93
N GLU A 231 4.99 -7.71 -13.96
CA GLU A 231 5.77 -6.67 -14.65
C GLU A 231 7.15 -6.44 -14.01
N HIS A 232 7.28 -6.71 -12.71
CA HIS A 232 8.54 -6.75 -11.96
C HIS A 232 9.33 -8.03 -12.24
N TYR A 233 9.58 -8.34 -13.51
CA TYR A 233 10.18 -9.61 -13.95
C TYR A 233 11.54 -9.90 -13.30
N SER A 234 12.35 -8.88 -13.02
CA SER A 234 13.64 -9.00 -12.35
C SER A 234 13.51 -9.44 -10.88
N GLN A 235 12.31 -9.29 -10.32
CA GLN A 235 11.95 -9.61 -8.94
C GLN A 235 10.93 -10.75 -8.85
N TRP A 236 10.41 -11.24 -9.98
CA TRP A 236 9.30 -12.20 -10.05
C TRP A 236 9.71 -13.67 -9.80
N ILE A 237 10.36 -13.87 -8.66
CA ILE A 237 10.89 -15.17 -8.20
C ILE A 237 9.89 -15.93 -7.33
N TRP A 238 10.18 -17.21 -7.09
CA TRP A 238 9.23 -18.18 -6.52
C TRP A 238 8.55 -17.71 -5.23
N PHE A 239 9.29 -17.12 -4.29
CA PHE A 239 8.72 -16.68 -3.01
C PHE A 239 7.86 -15.43 -3.15
N ARG A 240 8.08 -14.57 -4.16
CA ARG A 240 7.19 -13.43 -4.43
C ARG A 240 5.86 -13.90 -5.01
N LYS A 241 5.85 -14.98 -5.80
CA LYS A 241 4.61 -15.62 -6.26
C LYS A 241 3.81 -16.17 -5.09
N LEU A 242 4.48 -16.81 -4.13
CA LEU A 242 3.85 -17.27 -2.88
C LEU A 242 3.34 -16.09 -2.04
N PHE A 243 4.11 -15.01 -1.94
CA PHE A 243 3.65 -13.80 -1.28
C PHE A 243 2.37 -13.27 -1.92
N VAL A 244 2.34 -13.08 -3.24
CA VAL A 244 1.12 -12.58 -3.92
C VAL A 244 -0.07 -13.52 -3.70
N LEU A 245 0.15 -14.83 -3.68
CA LEU A 245 -0.94 -15.79 -3.49
C LEU A 245 -1.48 -15.83 -2.05
N PHE A 246 -0.59 -15.77 -1.06
CA PHE A 246 -0.96 -16.01 0.35
C PHE A 246 -0.97 -14.75 1.19
N SER A 247 -0.51 -13.61 0.68
CA SER A 247 -0.49 -12.38 1.47
C SER A 247 -1.88 -11.76 1.58
N SER A 248 -2.27 -11.36 2.79
CA SER A 248 -3.46 -10.54 3.01
C SER A 248 -3.41 -9.22 2.24
N TYR A 249 -2.21 -8.67 1.99
CA TYR A 249 -2.02 -7.42 1.22
C TYR A 249 -2.46 -7.52 -0.24
N THR A 250 -2.57 -8.73 -0.81
CA THR A 250 -3.16 -8.94 -2.14
C THR A 250 -4.67 -8.72 -2.14
N TYR A 251 -5.31 -9.02 -1.01
CA TYR A 251 -6.76 -9.09 -0.89
C TYR A 251 -7.35 -7.87 -0.20
N MET A 252 -6.59 -7.22 0.66
CA MET A 252 -7.07 -6.12 1.47
C MET A 252 -5.93 -5.23 1.97
N ASN A 253 -6.21 -3.94 2.14
CA ASN A 253 -5.33 -3.02 2.85
C ASN A 253 -6.08 -2.40 4.02
N SER A 254 -5.54 -2.48 5.23
CA SER A 254 -6.03 -1.71 6.37
C SER A 254 -5.24 -0.42 6.48
N LEU A 255 -5.93 0.71 6.45
CA LEU A 255 -5.36 2.05 6.54
C LEU A 255 -5.79 2.72 7.84
N ARG A 256 -4.88 3.45 8.47
CA ARG A 256 -5.14 4.25 9.66
C ARG A 256 -4.71 5.69 9.43
N LYS A 257 -5.49 6.65 9.95
CA LYS A 257 -5.14 8.07 9.88
C LYS A 257 -3.94 8.36 10.77
N ILE A 258 -2.96 9.09 10.26
CA ILE A 258 -1.79 9.50 11.03
C ILE A 258 -2.23 10.65 11.97
N ASN A 259 -2.29 10.36 13.26
CA ASN A 259 -2.49 11.37 14.31
C ASN A 259 -1.13 11.77 14.89
N LEU A 260 -0.88 13.09 14.96
CA LEU A 260 0.43 13.66 15.31
C LEU A 260 0.76 13.62 16.79
#